data_AF-A0A2T4GRL4-F1
#
_entry.id   AF-A0A2T4GRL4-F1
#
_cell.length_a   1.000
_cell.length_b   1.000
_cell.length_c   1.000
_cell.angle_alpha   90.00
_cell.angle_beta   90.00
_cell.angle_gamma   90.00
#
_symmetry.space_group_name_H-M   'P 1'
#
loop_
_entity.id
_entity.type
_entity.pdbx_description
1 polymer ?
#
loop_
_entity_poly.entity_id
_entity_poly.type
_entity_poly.pdbx_seq_one_letter_code
_entity_poly.pdbx_strand_id
1 'polypeptide(L)'
;MVDPNFDGQKLGWLVTQIASEGQWLLEVVNHNVIDSQYVCAGEAIALHCLGVVLDRIHYASKSFFDDGSFNFTDCIRESVKEIRKDRSKVVLSRSKASIPLKGLDVPFHSSHLRSGVDPFRRRLQRSIKLDNASPTKLIGRYIPNLTGKPFEVTRQYFNEVLRLTSSIPIQQALESWDRVASTI
;
A
#
# COMPACT_ATOMS: atom_id res chain seq x y z
N MET A 1 10.68 -4.73 17.83
CA MET A 1 11.52 -4.90 16.63
C MET A 1 11.33 -6.32 16.16
N VAL A 2 11.03 -6.54 14.88
CA VAL A 2 10.76 -7.88 14.33
C VAL A 2 12.05 -8.70 14.36
N ASP A 3 13.05 -8.29 13.58
CA ASP A 3 14.38 -8.88 13.52
C ASP A 3 15.35 -7.77 13.04
N PRO A 4 16.62 -7.73 13.46
CA PRO A 4 17.57 -6.70 13.02
C PRO A 4 17.78 -6.61 11.50
N ASN A 5 17.60 -7.72 10.79
CA ASN A 5 17.73 -7.82 9.33
C ASN A 5 16.39 -7.66 8.61
N PHE A 6 15.30 -7.30 9.31
CA PHE A 6 13.97 -7.12 8.74
C PHE A 6 13.75 -5.68 8.26
N ASP A 7 13.69 -5.49 6.95
CA ASP A 7 13.51 -4.20 6.28
C ASP A 7 12.12 -4.08 5.60
N GLY A 8 11.83 -2.91 5.05
CA GLY A 8 10.59 -2.63 4.33
C GLY A 8 10.37 -3.50 3.08
N GLN A 9 11.42 -3.96 2.41
CA GLN A 9 11.28 -4.85 1.24
C GLN A 9 10.79 -6.23 1.67
N LYS A 10 11.36 -6.76 2.78
CA LYS A 10 10.94 -8.02 3.38
C LYS A 10 9.51 -7.94 3.90
N LEU A 11 9.11 -6.80 4.48
CA LEU A 11 7.71 -6.57 4.84
C LEU A 11 6.78 -6.60 3.63
N GLY A 12 7.12 -5.87 2.56
CA GLY A 12 6.31 -5.84 1.33
C GLY A 12 6.16 -7.23 0.69
N TRP A 13 7.25 -8.00 0.67
CA TRP A 13 7.23 -9.38 0.19
C TRP A 13 6.36 -10.27 1.08
N LEU A 14 6.53 -10.22 2.40
CA LEU A 14 5.71 -10.98 3.35
C LEU A 14 4.22 -10.69 3.19
N VAL A 15 3.85 -9.40 3.12
CA VAL A 15 2.47 -8.96 2.88
C VAL A 15 1.92 -9.55 1.59
N THR A 16 2.71 -9.51 0.51
CA THR A 16 2.31 -10.08 -0.80
C THR A 16 2.11 -11.59 -0.72
N GLN A 17 3.01 -12.31 -0.03
CA GLN A 17 2.89 -13.76 0.12
C GLN A 17 1.66 -14.16 0.95
N ILE A 18 1.39 -13.47 2.07
CA ILE A 18 0.19 -13.72 2.87
C ILE A 18 -1.08 -13.43 2.06
N ALA A 19 -1.12 -12.31 1.34
CA ALA A 19 -2.26 -11.94 0.49
C ALA A 19 -2.53 -13.02 -0.57
N SER A 20 -1.47 -13.50 -1.23
CA SER A 20 -1.54 -14.53 -2.27
C SER A 20 -1.98 -15.89 -1.72
N GLU A 21 -1.29 -16.40 -0.70
CA GLU A 21 -1.57 -17.71 -0.09
C GLU A 21 -2.95 -17.74 0.59
N GLY A 22 -3.30 -16.63 1.26
CA GLY A 22 -4.58 -16.44 1.92
C GLY A 22 -5.73 -16.11 0.96
N GLN A 23 -5.44 -15.69 -0.27
CA GLN A 23 -6.41 -15.07 -1.18
C GLN A 23 -7.23 -13.97 -0.49
N TRP A 24 -6.54 -13.14 0.29
CA TRP A 24 -7.14 -12.07 1.09
C TRP A 24 -6.65 -10.71 0.59
N LEU A 25 -7.46 -9.67 0.82
CA LEU A 25 -6.95 -8.31 0.72
C LEU A 25 -5.97 -8.05 1.87
N LEU A 26 -4.71 -7.75 1.53
CA LEU A 26 -3.70 -7.25 2.45
C LEU A 26 -2.65 -6.47 1.67
N GLU A 27 -2.49 -5.20 2.00
CA GLU A 27 -1.61 -4.27 1.30
C GLU A 27 -0.87 -3.38 2.30
N VAL A 28 0.38 -3.03 1.99
CA VAL A 28 1.05 -1.91 2.66
C VAL A 28 0.50 -0.63 2.06
N VAL A 29 -0.20 0.16 2.88
CA VAL A 29 -0.94 1.35 2.43
C VAL A 29 -0.25 2.66 2.80
N ASN A 30 0.73 2.61 3.71
CA ASN A 30 1.49 3.79 4.08
C ASN A 30 2.95 3.44 4.40
N HIS A 31 3.86 4.23 3.83
CA HIS A 31 5.30 4.14 4.01
C HIS A 31 5.78 5.40 4.73
N ASN A 32 5.59 5.46 6.05
CA ASN A 32 5.86 6.67 6.84
C ASN A 32 7.35 6.87 7.11
N VAL A 33 8.02 5.83 7.63
CA VAL A 33 9.43 5.89 8.02
C VAL A 33 10.11 4.61 7.55
N ILE A 34 11.19 4.76 6.80
CA ILE A 34 12.00 3.66 6.28
C ILE A 34 12.44 2.76 7.45
N ASP A 35 12.16 1.46 7.29
CA ASP A 35 12.52 0.38 8.22
C ASP A 35 12.04 0.56 9.67
N SER A 36 11.03 1.43 9.87
CA SER A 36 10.52 1.74 11.20
C SER A 36 9.01 1.80 11.28
N GLN A 37 8.34 2.46 10.33
CA GLN A 37 6.91 2.70 10.41
C GLN A 37 6.21 2.48 9.06
N TYR A 38 5.43 1.42 9.01
CA TYR A 38 4.56 1.06 7.90
C TYR A 38 3.14 0.85 8.41
N VAL A 39 2.15 1.12 7.56
CA VAL A 39 0.74 0.78 7.85
C VAL A 39 0.27 -0.23 6.81
N CYS A 40 -0.26 -1.35 7.29
CA CYS A 40 -0.89 -2.35 6.45
C CYS A 40 -2.41 -2.27 6.63
N ALA A 41 -3.15 -2.47 5.54
CA ALA A 41 -4.61 -2.52 5.56
C ALA A 41 -5.10 -3.73 4.76
N GLY A 42 -6.25 -4.26 5.15
CA GLY A 42 -6.78 -5.48 4.57
C GLY A 42 -7.91 -6.07 5.39
N GLU A 43 -8.27 -7.30 5.07
CA GLU A 43 -9.22 -8.07 5.86
C GLU A 43 -8.65 -8.38 7.25
N ALA A 44 -9.51 -8.41 8.28
CA ALA A 44 -9.09 -8.68 9.66
C ALA A 44 -8.35 -10.02 9.80
N ILE A 45 -8.74 -11.04 9.02
CA ILE A 45 -8.08 -12.34 8.98
C ILE A 45 -6.65 -12.25 8.45
N ALA A 46 -6.41 -11.43 7.44
CA ALA A 46 -5.09 -11.26 6.85
C ALA A 46 -4.17 -10.42 7.74
N LEU A 47 -4.71 -9.36 8.36
CA LEU A 47 -4.00 -8.55 9.35
C LEU A 47 -3.63 -9.37 10.60
N HIS A 48 -4.53 -10.25 11.06
CA HIS A 48 -4.24 -11.18 12.14
C HIS A 48 -3.12 -12.17 11.73
N CYS A 49 -3.20 -12.74 10.52
CA CYS A 49 -2.15 -13.62 9.99
C CYS A 49 -0.79 -12.93 9.92
N LEU A 50 -0.75 -11.67 9.45
CA LEU A 50 0.47 -10.87 9.42
C LEU A 50 1.05 -10.70 10.83
N GLY A 51 0.22 -10.37 11.83
CA GLY A 51 0.65 -10.27 13.22
C GLY A 51 1.24 -11.58 13.75
N VAL A 52 0.59 -12.71 13.47
CA VAL A 52 1.07 -14.06 13.87
C VAL A 52 2.43 -14.36 13.24
N VAL A 53 2.58 -14.16 11.93
CA VAL A 53 3.84 -14.46 11.23
C VAL A 53 4.97 -13.53 11.72
N LEU A 54 4.70 -12.24 11.90
CA LEU A 54 5.69 -11.30 12.42
C LEU A 54 6.15 -11.64 13.85
N ASP A 55 5.23 -12.08 14.71
CA ASP A 55 5.58 -12.52 16.06
C ASP A 55 6.38 -13.84 16.02
N ARG A 56 6.08 -14.77 15.10
CA ARG A 56 6.90 -15.98 14.88
C ARG A 56 8.34 -15.62 14.47
N ILE A 57 8.50 -14.61 13.62
CA ILE A 57 9.82 -14.09 13.24
C ILE A 57 10.55 -13.54 14.46
N HIS A 58 9.86 -12.71 15.24
CA HIS A 58 10.42 -12.07 16.43
C HIS A 58 10.93 -13.06 17.49
N TYR A 59 10.18 -14.15 17.71
CA TYR A 59 10.53 -15.14 18.73
C TYR A 59 11.41 -16.28 18.24
N ALA A 60 11.77 -16.32 16.95
CA ALA A 60 12.66 -17.36 16.47
C ALA A 60 14.06 -17.18 17.03
N SER A 61 14.65 -18.30 17.45
CA SER A 61 16.01 -18.35 17.98
C SER A 61 17.09 -18.10 16.93
N LYS A 62 16.73 -18.17 15.64
CA LYS A 62 17.61 -17.89 14.50
C LYS A 62 16.90 -16.95 13.54
N SER A 63 17.67 -16.06 12.93
CA SER A 63 17.19 -15.23 11.82
C SER A 63 16.68 -16.14 10.70
N PHE A 64 15.45 -15.90 10.27
CA PHE A 64 14.85 -16.57 9.10
C PHE A 64 15.60 -16.26 7.80
N PHE A 65 16.50 -15.28 7.82
CA PHE A 65 17.16 -14.73 6.63
C PHE A 65 18.62 -15.18 6.50
N ASP A 66 19.15 -15.96 7.45
CA ASP A 66 20.59 -16.24 7.53
C ASP A 66 21.03 -17.56 6.83
N ASP A 67 20.19 -18.60 6.72
CA ASP A 67 20.68 -19.93 6.29
C ASP A 67 19.83 -20.70 5.27
N GLY A 68 18.69 -20.17 4.81
CA GLY A 68 17.80 -20.84 3.85
C GLY A 68 17.24 -22.19 4.31
N SER A 69 17.49 -22.61 5.55
CA SER A 69 17.08 -23.92 6.10
C SER A 69 15.65 -23.90 6.63
N PHE A 70 15.12 -22.72 6.95
CA PHE A 70 13.73 -22.53 7.34
C PHE A 70 12.95 -21.89 6.19
N ASN A 71 12.06 -22.66 5.55
CA ASN A 71 11.27 -22.16 4.45
C ASN A 71 10.20 -21.20 4.98
N PHE A 72 10.49 -19.91 4.94
CA PHE A 72 9.58 -18.84 5.34
C PHE A 72 8.19 -18.97 4.68
N THR A 73 8.16 -19.50 3.46
CA THR A 73 6.91 -19.82 2.73
C THR A 73 6.08 -20.87 3.44
N ASP A 74 6.70 -21.89 4.04
CA ASP A 74 6.00 -22.95 4.77
C ASP A 74 5.42 -22.41 6.09
N CYS A 75 6.16 -21.53 6.79
CA CYS A 75 5.62 -20.82 7.96
C CYS A 75 4.36 -20.02 7.62
N ILE A 76 4.36 -19.31 6.49
CA ILE A 76 3.19 -18.57 6.00
C ILE A 76 2.04 -19.54 5.69
N ARG A 77 2.31 -20.59 4.90
CA ARG A 77 1.31 -21.60 4.51
C ARG A 77 0.66 -22.25 5.73
N GLU A 78 1.45 -22.66 6.71
CA GLU A 78 0.97 -23.24 7.96
C GLU A 78 0.10 -22.24 8.73
N SER A 79 0.57 -21.00 8.89
CA SER A 79 -0.18 -19.94 9.56
C SER A 79 -1.53 -19.69 8.89
N VAL A 80 -1.55 -19.59 7.55
CA VAL A 80 -2.77 -19.41 6.76
C VAL A 80 -3.71 -20.61 6.93
N LYS A 81 -3.21 -21.84 6.88
CA LYS A 81 -4.01 -23.07 7.07
C LYS A 81 -4.63 -23.13 8.46
N GLU A 82 -3.85 -22.85 9.51
CA GLU A 82 -4.30 -22.84 10.90
C GLU A 82 -5.41 -21.82 11.13
N ILE A 83 -5.21 -20.59 10.63
CA ILE A 83 -6.20 -19.50 10.77
C ILE A 83 -7.47 -19.79 9.96
N ARG A 84 -7.34 -20.38 8.77
CA ARG A 84 -8.50 -20.81 7.96
C ARG A 84 -9.33 -21.88 8.66
N LYS A 85 -8.68 -22.80 9.38
CA LYS A 85 -9.35 -23.88 10.12
C LYS A 85 -10.19 -23.34 11.28
N ASP A 86 -9.75 -22.27 11.93
CA ASP A 86 -10.42 -21.71 13.09
C ASP A 86 -10.46 -20.18 13.05
N ARG A 87 -11.40 -19.66 12.26
CA ARG A 87 -11.61 -18.20 12.11
C ARG A 87 -12.11 -17.52 13.38
N SER A 88 -12.63 -18.27 14.35
CA SER A 88 -13.12 -17.71 15.62
C SER A 88 -12.01 -17.06 16.45
N LYS A 89 -10.75 -17.44 16.18
CA LYS A 89 -9.55 -16.90 16.83
C LYS A 89 -9.04 -15.61 16.21
N VAL A 90 -9.63 -15.14 15.11
CA VAL A 90 -9.21 -13.91 14.43
C VAL A 90 -9.56 -12.72 15.32
N VAL A 91 -8.54 -12.22 16.02
CA VAL A 91 -8.63 -11.03 16.88
C VAL A 91 -7.49 -10.09 16.54
N LEU A 92 -7.82 -8.84 16.22
CA LEU A 92 -6.82 -7.78 16.06
C LEU A 92 -6.47 -7.23 17.44
N SER A 93 -5.34 -7.70 17.97
CA SER A 93 -4.76 -7.21 19.22
C SER A 93 -3.32 -6.75 18.97
N ARG A 94 -2.80 -5.91 19.87
CA ARG A 94 -1.40 -5.49 19.79
C ARG A 94 -0.49 -6.72 19.94
N SER A 95 0.41 -6.89 18.98
CA SER A 95 1.44 -7.92 18.96
C SER A 95 2.81 -7.30 19.27
N LYS A 96 3.90 -8.08 19.25
CA LYS A 96 5.25 -7.52 19.43
C LYS A 96 5.69 -6.64 18.26
N ALA A 97 5.21 -6.98 17.07
CA ALA A 97 5.59 -6.35 15.82
C ALA A 97 4.50 -5.46 15.20
N SER A 98 3.25 -5.57 15.68
CA SER A 98 2.11 -4.87 15.07
C SER A 98 1.21 -4.21 16.12
N ILE A 99 0.64 -3.06 15.74
CA ILE A 99 -0.27 -2.30 16.58
C ILE A 99 -1.52 -2.02 15.74
N PRO A 100 -2.68 -2.63 16.06
CA PRO A 100 -3.92 -2.33 15.38
C PRO A 100 -4.34 -0.87 15.61
N LEU A 101 -4.77 -0.19 14.54
CA LEU A 101 -5.36 1.13 14.62
C LEU A 101 -6.85 0.98 14.93
N LYS A 102 -7.28 1.42 16.12
CA LYS A 102 -8.68 1.32 16.56
C LYS A 102 -9.55 2.38 15.89
N GLY A 103 -10.78 2.01 15.54
CA GLY A 103 -11.77 2.93 14.95
C GLY A 103 -11.60 3.20 13.45
N LEU A 104 -10.77 2.41 12.76
CA LEU A 104 -10.59 2.46 11.31
C LEU A 104 -11.05 1.13 10.70
N ASP A 105 -12.28 1.11 10.19
CA ASP A 105 -12.90 -0.11 9.64
C ASP A 105 -12.78 -0.21 8.12
N VAL A 106 -12.22 0.81 7.47
CA VAL A 106 -12.09 0.90 6.02
C VAL A 106 -10.61 0.86 5.64
N PRO A 107 -10.19 -0.02 4.71
CA PRO A 107 -8.81 -0.10 4.25
C PRO A 107 -8.52 1.04 3.26
N PHE A 108 -8.34 2.26 3.77
CA PHE A 108 -8.00 3.43 2.97
C PHE A 108 -6.68 3.25 2.22
N HIS A 109 -6.57 3.86 1.03
CA HIS A 109 -5.45 3.72 0.09
C HIS A 109 -5.22 2.31 -0.49
N SER A 110 -6.05 1.33 -0.14
CA SER A 110 -5.99 0.00 -0.75
C SER A 110 -6.73 -0.07 -2.09
N SER A 111 -6.43 -1.11 -2.87
CA SER A 111 -7.11 -1.42 -4.11
C SER A 111 -8.62 -1.69 -3.94
N HIS A 112 -9.06 -2.03 -2.72
CA HIS A 112 -10.46 -2.24 -2.39
C HIS A 112 -11.36 -1.03 -2.72
N LEU A 113 -10.83 0.19 -2.53
CA LEU A 113 -11.58 1.42 -2.78
C LEU A 113 -11.52 1.90 -4.24
N ARG A 114 -10.87 1.15 -5.13
CA ARG A 114 -10.67 1.56 -6.53
C ARG A 114 -12.00 1.75 -7.27
N SER A 115 -13.01 0.94 -6.96
CA SER A 115 -14.36 1.07 -7.54
C SER A 115 -15.06 2.39 -7.19
N GLY A 116 -14.71 3.00 -6.06
CA GLY A 116 -15.25 4.29 -5.60
C GLY A 116 -14.57 5.52 -6.20
N VAL A 117 -13.44 5.36 -6.91
CA VAL A 117 -12.63 6.48 -7.41
C VAL A 117 -13.38 7.29 -8.48
N ASP A 118 -14.11 6.64 -9.37
CA ASP A 118 -14.80 7.31 -10.47
C ASP A 118 -15.94 8.24 -10.00
N PRO A 119 -16.86 7.81 -9.12
CA PRO A 119 -17.81 8.71 -8.48
C PRO A 119 -17.14 9.88 -7.75
N PHE A 120 -16.07 9.62 -7.02
CA PHE A 120 -15.35 10.66 -6.27
C PHE A 120 -14.69 11.68 -7.21
N ARG A 121 -14.08 11.23 -8.32
CA ARG A 121 -13.51 12.11 -9.36
C ARG A 121 -14.57 13.07 -9.91
N ARG A 122 -15.77 12.57 -10.24
CA ARG A 122 -16.87 13.42 -10.72
C ARG A 122 -17.30 14.45 -9.68
N ARG A 123 -17.29 14.08 -8.39
CA ARG A 123 -17.56 15.02 -7.29
C ARG A 123 -16.49 16.11 -7.23
N LEU A 124 -15.21 15.77 -7.34
CA LEU A 124 -14.11 16.73 -7.35
C LEU A 124 -14.19 17.69 -8.54
N GLN A 125 -14.49 17.19 -9.74
CA GLN A 125 -14.65 18.02 -10.95
C GLN A 125 -15.74 19.09 -10.80
N ARG A 126 -16.81 18.82 -10.04
CA ARG A 126 -17.87 19.81 -9.74
C ARG A 126 -17.49 20.78 -8.62
N SER A 127 -16.57 20.40 -7.76
CA SER A 127 -16.25 21.14 -6.52
C SER A 127 -15.02 22.03 -6.69
N ILE A 128 -14.05 21.59 -7.48
CA ILE A 128 -12.82 22.31 -7.77
C ILE A 128 -13.08 23.22 -8.97
N LYS A 129 -13.19 24.52 -8.72
CA LYS A 129 -13.29 25.53 -9.78
C LYS A 129 -11.89 25.86 -10.29
N LEU A 130 -11.60 25.47 -11.54
CA LEU A 130 -10.27 25.63 -12.14
C LEU A 130 -9.96 27.07 -12.54
N ASP A 131 -10.98 27.92 -12.66
CA ASP A 131 -10.86 29.32 -13.12
C ASP A 131 -9.87 30.17 -12.30
N ASN A 132 -9.60 29.78 -11.04
CA ASN A 132 -8.64 30.43 -10.14
C ASN A 132 -7.47 29.52 -9.72
N ALA A 133 -7.39 28.31 -10.27
CA ALA A 133 -6.37 27.33 -9.93
C ALA A 133 -5.13 27.55 -10.81
N SER A 134 -4.13 28.25 -10.27
CA SER A 134 -2.86 28.41 -10.99
C SER A 134 -1.91 27.23 -10.69
N PRO A 135 -1.52 26.42 -11.68
CA PRO A 135 -0.62 25.28 -11.48
C PRO A 135 0.78 25.72 -11.01
N THR A 136 1.20 26.95 -11.30
CA THR A 136 2.50 27.50 -10.87
C THR A 136 2.67 27.55 -9.35
N LYS A 137 1.56 27.61 -8.59
CA LYS A 137 1.61 27.55 -7.12
C LYS A 137 1.91 26.15 -6.58
N LEU A 138 1.73 25.12 -7.40
CA LEU A 138 1.91 23.71 -7.01
C LEU A 138 3.24 23.14 -7.52
N ILE A 139 3.68 23.58 -8.70
CA ILE A 139 4.91 23.07 -9.34
C ILE A 139 6.10 23.25 -8.40
N GLY A 140 6.81 22.15 -8.13
CA GLY A 140 7.98 22.11 -7.24
C GLY A 140 7.69 22.32 -5.75
N ARG A 141 6.44 22.63 -5.36
CA ARG A 141 6.05 22.98 -3.98
C ARG A 141 5.15 21.93 -3.33
N TYR A 142 4.27 21.34 -4.12
CA TYR A 142 3.37 20.30 -3.64
C TYR A 142 4.01 18.92 -3.87
N ILE A 143 4.03 18.07 -2.85
CA ILE A 143 4.49 16.67 -2.94
C ILE A 143 3.27 15.77 -2.72
N PRO A 144 2.68 15.19 -3.78
CA PRO A 144 1.54 14.29 -3.62
C PRO A 144 1.96 12.95 -3.02
N ASN A 145 1.12 12.41 -2.12
CA ASN A 145 1.33 11.06 -1.54
C ASN A 145 1.40 9.95 -2.62
N LEU A 146 0.71 10.14 -3.75
CA LEU A 146 0.68 9.14 -4.83
C LEU A 146 2.05 8.93 -5.46
N THR A 147 2.82 10.01 -5.68
CA THR A 147 4.09 9.96 -6.42
C THR A 147 5.31 10.12 -5.52
N GLY A 148 5.16 10.72 -4.33
CA GLY A 148 6.27 11.00 -3.41
C GLY A 148 7.34 11.95 -3.97
N LYS A 149 7.01 12.69 -5.03
CA LYS A 149 7.92 13.60 -5.74
C LYS A 149 7.28 14.97 -5.90
N PRO A 150 8.06 16.07 -5.92
CA PRO A 150 7.55 17.40 -6.22
C PRO A 150 6.69 17.38 -7.50
N PHE A 151 5.53 18.01 -7.44
CA PHE A 151 4.58 18.06 -8.54
C PHE A 151 5.17 18.82 -9.73
N GLU A 152 4.98 18.28 -10.93
CA GLU A 152 5.47 18.87 -12.17
C GLU A 152 4.45 18.69 -13.30
N VAL A 153 4.47 19.61 -14.27
CA VAL A 153 3.68 19.51 -15.50
C VAL A 153 4.60 19.10 -16.65
N THR A 154 5.10 17.88 -16.59
CA THR A 154 6.00 17.30 -17.60
C THR A 154 5.46 15.95 -18.08
N ARG A 155 5.77 15.59 -19.33
CA ARG A 155 5.34 14.30 -19.89
C ARG A 155 5.86 13.13 -19.06
N GLN A 156 7.08 13.25 -18.52
CA GLN A 156 7.68 12.26 -17.63
C GLN A 156 6.87 12.09 -16.34
N TYR A 157 6.48 13.19 -15.68
CA TYR A 157 5.69 13.13 -14.46
C TYR A 157 4.33 12.47 -14.70
N PHE A 158 3.65 12.81 -15.80
CA PHE A 158 2.36 12.20 -16.12
C PHE A 158 2.47 10.73 -16.57
N ASN A 159 3.56 10.32 -17.22
CA ASN A 159 3.83 8.90 -17.48
C ASN A 159 4.00 8.10 -16.18
N GLU A 160 4.66 8.66 -15.17
CA GLU A 160 4.77 8.07 -13.84
C GLU A 160 3.39 7.87 -13.21
N VAL A 161 2.56 8.92 -13.22
CA VAL A 161 1.19 8.87 -12.71
C VAL A 161 0.36 7.82 -13.46
N LEU A 162 0.49 7.73 -14.79
CA LEU A 162 -0.18 6.71 -15.59
C LEU A 162 0.24 5.30 -15.18
N ARG A 163 1.55 5.06 -14.98
CA ARG A 163 2.05 3.75 -14.53
C ARG A 163 1.47 3.33 -13.18
N LEU A 164 1.35 4.27 -12.24
CA LEU A 164 0.85 4.00 -10.89
C LEU A 164 -0.68 3.80 -10.85
N THR A 165 -1.43 4.50 -11.70
CA THR A 165 -2.90 4.59 -11.58
C THR A 165 -3.66 3.90 -12.70
N SER A 166 -3.03 3.68 -13.84
CA SER A 166 -3.67 3.26 -15.10
C SER A 166 -4.84 4.18 -15.49
N SER A 167 -4.72 5.48 -15.20
CA SER A 167 -5.80 6.46 -15.38
C SER A 167 -6.03 6.82 -16.86
N ILE A 168 -7.20 6.46 -17.40
CA ILE A 168 -7.61 6.76 -18.78
C ILE A 168 -7.52 8.26 -19.12
N PRO A 169 -8.00 9.21 -18.30
CA PRO A 169 -7.84 10.64 -18.61
C PRO A 169 -6.38 11.10 -18.74
N ILE A 170 -5.46 10.49 -17.96
CA ILE A 170 -4.04 10.84 -18.03
C ILE A 170 -3.43 10.26 -19.31
N GLN A 171 -3.81 9.04 -19.68
CA GLN A 171 -3.42 8.43 -20.94
C GLN A 171 -3.82 9.31 -22.14
N GLN A 172 -5.07 9.77 -22.19
CA GLN A 172 -5.57 10.65 -23.25
C GLN A 172 -4.82 11.99 -23.31
N ALA A 173 -4.49 12.57 -22.14
CA ALA A 173 -3.70 13.80 -22.07
C ALA A 173 -2.26 13.59 -22.58
N LEU A 174 -1.66 12.43 -22.33
CA LEU A 174 -0.31 12.07 -22.83
C LEU A 174 -0.30 11.79 -24.34
N GLU A 175 -1.37 11.19 -24.88
CA GLU A 175 -1.53 10.94 -26.32
C GLU A 175 -1.69 12.24 -27.11
N SER A 176 -2.30 13.26 -26.49
CA SER A 176 -2.51 14.59 -27.08
C SER A 176 -1.51 15.64 -26.60
N TRP A 177 -0.41 15.22 -25.94
CA TRP A 177 0.49 16.10 -25.20
C TRP A 177 0.98 17.29 -26.02
N ASP A 178 1.44 17.07 -27.25
CA ASP A 178 2.02 18.12 -28.09
C ASP A 178 0.97 19.13 -28.61
N ARG A 179 -0.29 18.68 -28.77
CA ARG A 179 -1.42 19.56 -29.12
C ARG A 179 -1.81 20.45 -27.95
N VAL A 180 -1.77 19.91 -26.73
CA VAL A 180 -2.14 20.60 -25.49
C VAL A 180 -1.04 21.57 -25.04
N ALA A 181 0.23 21.17 -25.15
CA ALA A 181 1.38 21.99 -24.77
C ALA A 181 1.51 23.28 -25.62
N SER A 182 0.93 23.30 -26.81
CA SER A 182 0.91 24.48 -27.69
C SER A 182 -0.17 25.51 -27.29
N THR A 183 -1.00 25.21 -26.28
CA THR A 183 -2.16 26.02 -25.85
C THR A 183 -2.01 26.54 -24.40
N ILE A 184 -0.96 26.13 -23.68
CA ILE A 184 -0.64 26.56 -22.31
C ILE A 184 0.56 27.50 -22.35
#